data_AF-A0A2E8CEJ1-F1
#
_entry.id   AF-A0A2E8CEJ1-F1
#
_cell.length_a   1.000
_cell.length_b   1.000
_cell.length_c   1.000
_cell.angle_alpha   90.00
_cell.angle_beta   90.00
_cell.angle_gamma   90.00
#
_symmetry.space_group_name_H-M   'P 1'
#
loop_
_entity.id
_entity.type
_entity.pdbx_description
1 polymer ?
#
loop_
_entity_poly.entity_id
_entity_poly.type
_entity_poly.pdbx_seq_one_letter_code
_entity_poly.pdbx_strand_id
1 'polypeptide(L)'
;MQIRSDGSWWHEGRPIRRLSMVKMFSSLLKKEADQYYLVTPVEKVGINVEMYPFFVVDMEVVGGTGIYFTTLTDDSVLLGEEGCRIFLDDNMPPQPVITIRMGLSALICRSVYYRLMEFVIQEGEFFGVWSNGKFFPLASA
;
A
#
# COMPACT_ATOMS: atom_id res chain seq x y z
N MET A 1 -16.94 -2.19 10.61
CA MET A 1 -16.31 -2.03 9.29
C MET A 1 -15.04 -2.86 9.29
N GLN A 2 -14.75 -3.57 8.21
CA GLN A 2 -13.55 -4.40 8.07
C GLN A 2 -12.92 -4.21 6.69
N ILE A 3 -11.60 -4.06 6.65
CA ILE A 3 -10.79 -4.14 5.42
C ILE A 3 -10.10 -5.50 5.45
N ARG A 4 -10.37 -6.32 4.44
CA ARG A 4 -9.77 -7.65 4.31
C ARG A 4 -8.41 -7.57 3.61
N SER A 5 -7.64 -8.64 3.72
CA SER A 5 -6.32 -8.84 3.13
C SER A 5 -6.28 -8.70 1.60
N ASP A 6 -7.41 -8.91 0.92
CA ASP A 6 -7.57 -8.68 -0.54
C ASP A 6 -7.94 -7.22 -0.90
N GLY A 7 -7.97 -6.33 0.09
CA GLY A 7 -8.37 -4.93 -0.07
C GLY A 7 -9.88 -4.69 -0.10
N SER A 8 -10.71 -5.74 0.02
CA SER A 8 -12.17 -5.59 0.01
C SER A 8 -12.69 -4.98 1.32
N TRP A 9 -13.64 -4.06 1.21
CA TRP A 9 -14.30 -3.40 2.35
C TRP A 9 -15.61 -4.09 2.70
N TRP A 10 -15.82 -4.36 3.97
CA TRP A 10 -16.98 -5.10 4.49
C TRP A 10 -17.68 -4.34 5.61
N HIS A 11 -19.00 -4.34 5.55
CA HIS A 11 -19.88 -3.78 6.57
C HIS A 11 -21.01 -4.76 6.87
N GLU A 12 -21.24 -5.05 8.16
CA GLU A 12 -22.27 -6.01 8.62
C GLU A 12 -22.23 -7.36 7.88
N GLY A 13 -21.02 -7.90 7.68
CA GLY A 13 -20.81 -9.18 7.03
C GLY A 13 -21.04 -9.20 5.52
N ARG A 14 -21.20 -8.04 4.87
CA ARG A 14 -21.38 -7.92 3.41
C ARG A 14 -20.32 -7.04 2.76
N PRO A 15 -19.87 -7.36 1.54
CA PRO A 15 -18.91 -6.54 0.82
C PRO A 15 -19.56 -5.24 0.30
N ILE A 16 -18.84 -4.12 0.44
CA ILE A 16 -19.19 -2.83 -0.16
C ILE A 16 -18.66 -2.83 -1.60
N ARG A 17 -19.55 -3.03 -2.58
CA ARG A 17 -19.17 -3.10 -4.01
C ARG A 17 -19.06 -1.73 -4.69
N ARG A 18 -19.60 -0.67 -4.09
CA ARG A 18 -19.61 0.67 -4.67
C ARG A 18 -18.25 1.33 -4.44
N LEU A 19 -17.40 1.33 -5.47
CA LEU A 19 -16.03 1.84 -5.36
C LEU A 19 -15.96 3.30 -4.90
N SER A 20 -16.89 4.16 -5.34
CA SER A 20 -16.94 5.56 -4.88
C SER A 20 -17.16 5.69 -3.37
N MET A 21 -17.92 4.76 -2.76
CA MET A 21 -18.14 4.72 -1.32
C MET A 21 -16.89 4.24 -0.59
N VAL A 22 -16.17 3.25 -1.13
CA VAL A 22 -14.89 2.78 -0.60
C VAL A 22 -13.86 3.92 -0.61
N LYS A 23 -13.76 4.66 -1.72
CA LYS A 23 -12.89 5.85 -1.85
C LYS A 23 -13.23 6.95 -0.86
N MET A 24 -14.52 7.18 -0.62
CA MET A 24 -14.97 8.16 0.38
C MET A 24 -14.54 7.74 1.79
N PHE A 25 -14.70 6.46 2.17
CA PHE A 25 -14.26 6.02 3.49
C PHE A 25 -12.74 5.98 3.63
N SER A 26 -12.02 5.60 2.57
CA SER A 26 -10.56 5.53 2.61
C SER A 26 -9.89 6.90 2.79
N SER A 27 -10.55 8.00 2.40
CA SER A 27 -10.06 9.36 2.67
C SER A 27 -10.17 9.76 4.14
N LEU A 28 -11.02 9.08 4.92
CA LEU A 28 -11.20 9.31 6.35
C LEU A 28 -10.29 8.44 7.22
N LEU A 29 -9.45 7.58 6.61
CA LEU A 29 -8.57 6.68 7.34
C LEU A 29 -7.53 7.44 8.13
N LYS A 30 -7.36 7.02 9.38
CA LYS A 30 -6.28 7.46 10.26
C LYS A 30 -5.68 6.28 10.98
N LYS A 31 -4.35 6.24 11.05
CA LYS A 31 -3.60 5.32 11.90
C LYS A 31 -3.23 6.04 13.20
N GLU A 32 -3.51 5.42 14.33
CA GLU A 32 -3.02 5.86 15.64
C GLU A 32 -2.43 4.65 16.37
N ALA A 33 -1.13 4.70 16.65
CA ALA A 33 -0.34 3.51 17.01
C ALA A 33 -0.58 2.38 15.99
N ASP A 34 -1.00 1.20 16.45
CA ASP A 34 -1.26 0.04 15.59
C ASP A 34 -2.76 -0.18 15.32
N GLN A 35 -3.58 0.87 15.47
CA GLN A 35 -5.03 0.81 15.27
C GLN A 35 -5.48 1.74 14.15
N TYR A 36 -6.56 1.34 13.47
CA TYR A 36 -7.13 2.07 12.34
C TYR A 36 -8.51 2.62 12.66
N TYR A 37 -8.77 3.84 12.20
CA TYR A 37 -10.01 4.54 12.45
C TYR A 37 -10.51 5.22 11.18
N LEU A 38 -11.83 5.41 11.09
CA LEU A 38 -12.44 6.41 10.23
C LEU A 38 -12.74 7.64 11.08
N VAL A 39 -12.23 8.80 10.65
CA VAL A 39 -12.30 10.04 11.43
C VAL A 39 -13.01 11.13 10.65
N THR A 40 -14.00 11.74 11.28
CA THR A 40 -14.65 12.98 10.84
C THR A 40 -14.52 14.02 11.96
N PRO A 41 -14.89 15.31 11.75
CA PRO A 41 -14.78 16.32 12.81
C PRO A 41 -15.52 16.00 14.11
N VAL A 42 -16.60 15.20 14.04
CA VAL A 42 -17.48 14.91 15.19
C VAL A 42 -17.46 13.45 15.63
N GLU A 43 -16.82 12.55 14.86
CA GLU A 43 -16.88 11.12 15.11
C GLU A 43 -15.54 10.44 14.80
N LYS A 44 -15.19 9.44 15.60
CA LYS A 44 -14.06 8.54 15.38
C LYS A 44 -14.52 7.11 15.60
N VAL A 45 -14.49 6.30 14.55
CA VAL A 45 -14.95 4.90 14.59
C VAL A 45 -13.77 3.98 14.32
N GLY A 46 -13.52 3.04 15.23
CA GLY A 46 -12.51 1.99 15.03
C GLY A 46 -12.95 1.01 13.94
N ILE A 47 -11.99 0.57 13.12
CA ILE A 47 -12.22 -0.43 12.07
C ILE A 47 -11.22 -1.58 12.22
N ASN A 48 -11.61 -2.75 11.74
CA ASN A 48 -10.71 -3.90 11.67
C ASN A 48 -9.98 -3.89 10.31
N VAL A 49 -8.67 -4.07 10.32
CA VAL A 49 -7.84 -4.21 9.12
C VAL A 49 -7.05 -5.49 9.28
N GLU A 50 -7.25 -6.46 8.39
CA GLU A 50 -6.58 -7.77 8.50
C GLU A 50 -5.06 -7.68 8.31
N MET A 51 -4.60 -6.78 7.44
CA MET A 51 -3.18 -6.57 7.13
C MET A 51 -2.89 -5.08 6.97
N TYR A 52 -3.20 -4.53 5.79
CA TYR A 52 -2.96 -3.13 5.45
C TYR A 52 -4.24 -2.48 4.90
N PRO A 53 -4.47 -1.19 5.18
CA PRO A 53 -5.73 -0.53 4.84
C PRO A 53 -5.88 -0.21 3.35
N PHE A 54 -4.76 -0.16 2.61
CA PHE A 54 -4.75 0.03 1.18
C PHE A 54 -4.26 -1.22 0.44
N PHE A 55 -4.63 -1.29 -0.83
CA PHE A 55 -4.26 -2.41 -1.71
C PHE A 55 -3.82 -1.84 -3.05
N VAL A 56 -2.56 -2.08 -3.44
CA VAL A 56 -2.01 -1.62 -4.72
C VAL A 56 -2.46 -2.56 -5.82
N VAL A 57 -3.11 -2.00 -6.83
CA VAL A 57 -3.68 -2.74 -7.97
C VAL A 57 -2.95 -2.47 -9.28
N ASP A 58 -2.15 -1.40 -9.34
CA ASP A 58 -1.35 -1.08 -10.51
C ASP A 58 0.01 -0.47 -10.16
N MET A 59 0.93 -0.52 -11.11
CA MET A 59 2.19 0.21 -11.09
C MET A 59 2.52 0.74 -12.49
N GLU A 60 3.30 1.80 -12.58
CA GLU A 60 3.82 2.30 -13.85
C GLU A 60 5.22 2.87 -13.69
N VAL A 61 6.04 2.76 -14.73
CA VAL A 61 7.36 3.39 -14.81
C VAL A 61 7.25 4.63 -15.66
N VAL A 62 7.39 5.80 -15.04
CA VAL A 62 7.27 7.11 -15.68
C VAL A 62 8.65 7.74 -15.82
N GLY A 63 8.93 8.36 -16.97
CA GLY A 63 10.21 9.02 -17.22
C GLY A 63 11.42 8.09 -17.20
N GLY A 64 11.21 6.78 -17.36
CA GLY A 64 12.26 5.75 -17.40
C GLY A 64 12.87 5.37 -16.06
N THR A 65 12.56 6.09 -14.97
CA THR A 65 13.16 5.83 -13.65
C THR A 65 12.19 5.94 -12.49
N GLY A 66 11.03 6.59 -12.60
CA GLY A 66 10.09 6.76 -11.50
C GLY A 66 9.07 5.63 -11.46
N ILE A 67 9.03 4.84 -10.38
CA ILE A 67 8.02 3.80 -10.20
C ILE A 67 6.86 4.36 -9.39
N TYR A 68 5.71 4.52 -10.04
CA TYR A 68 4.45 4.89 -9.40
C TYR A 68 3.64 3.65 -9.05
N PHE A 69 2.93 3.69 -7.93
CA PHE A 69 1.99 2.66 -7.51
C PHE A 69 0.61 3.27 -7.31
N THR A 70 -0.42 2.58 -7.79
CA THR A 70 -1.80 3.03 -7.67
C THR A 70 -2.63 2.05 -6.84
N THR A 71 -3.31 2.58 -5.83
CA THR A 71 -4.20 1.80 -4.96
C THR A 71 -5.58 1.59 -5.59
N LEU A 72 -6.32 0.60 -5.09
CA LEU A 72 -7.73 0.38 -5.43
C LEU A 72 -8.59 1.64 -5.23
N THR A 73 -8.16 2.54 -4.35
CA THR A 73 -8.84 3.80 -4.03
C THR A 73 -8.31 5.02 -4.80
N ASP A 74 -7.58 4.79 -5.89
CA ASP A 74 -6.96 5.79 -6.78
C ASP A 74 -5.86 6.65 -6.13
N ASP A 75 -5.33 6.26 -4.98
CA ASP A 75 -4.15 6.94 -4.46
C ASP A 75 -2.95 6.54 -5.30
N SER A 76 -2.18 7.53 -5.78
CA SER A 76 -0.96 7.32 -6.55
C SER A 76 0.23 7.88 -5.79
N VAL A 77 1.30 7.08 -5.67
CA VAL A 77 2.51 7.42 -4.91
C VAL A 77 3.75 7.09 -5.73
N LEU A 78 4.72 8.00 -5.80
CA LEU A 78 6.03 7.75 -6.39
C LEU A 78 6.94 7.09 -5.36
N LEU A 79 7.49 5.92 -5.66
CA LEU A 79 8.47 5.30 -4.79
C LEU A 79 9.69 6.21 -4.64
N GLY A 80 9.92 6.68 -3.40
CA GLY A 80 11.01 7.59 -3.06
C GLY A 80 10.64 9.05 -2.88
N GLU A 81 9.34 9.39 -3.03
CA GLU A 81 8.80 10.64 -2.51
C GLU A 81 8.85 10.68 -0.97
N GLU A 82 8.63 11.85 -0.39
CA GLU A 82 8.79 12.06 1.06
C GLU A 82 7.88 11.13 1.88
N GLY A 83 8.49 10.32 2.75
CA GLY A 83 7.78 9.34 3.59
C GLY A 83 7.36 8.05 2.86
N CYS A 84 7.50 7.97 1.53
CA CYS A 84 7.19 6.77 0.76
C CYS A 84 8.38 5.80 0.74
N ARG A 85 8.14 4.56 1.16
CA ARG A 85 9.10 3.45 1.08
C ARG A 85 8.39 2.15 0.77
N ILE A 86 9.10 1.25 0.12
CA ILE A 86 8.71 -0.15 -0.07
C ILE A 86 9.50 -1.03 0.90
N PHE A 87 8.88 -2.06 1.46
CA PHE A 87 9.49 -2.97 2.42
C PHE A 87 8.77 -4.32 2.46
N LEU A 88 9.41 -5.32 3.05
CA LEU A 88 8.78 -6.58 3.45
C LEU A 88 8.41 -6.48 4.94
N ASP A 89 7.23 -6.99 5.29
CA ASP A 89 6.79 -7.09 6.69
C ASP A 89 7.17 -8.46 7.25
N ASP A 90 8.05 -8.49 8.25
CA ASP A 90 8.56 -9.71 8.87
C ASP A 90 7.47 -10.56 9.55
N ASN A 91 6.31 -9.96 9.86
CA ASN A 91 5.20 -10.66 10.50
C ASN A 91 4.20 -11.26 9.50
N MET A 92 4.43 -11.07 8.20
CA MET A 92 3.54 -11.54 7.13
C MET A 92 4.29 -12.45 6.15
N PRO A 93 3.56 -13.23 5.32
CA PRO A 93 4.16 -13.86 4.15
C PRO A 93 4.93 -12.81 3.31
N PRO A 94 6.00 -13.23 2.59
CA PRO A 94 6.86 -12.31 1.85
C PRO A 94 6.11 -11.64 0.70
N GLN A 95 5.44 -10.54 1.03
CA GLN A 95 4.65 -9.74 0.13
C GLN A 95 5.01 -8.27 0.39
N PRO A 96 5.42 -7.52 -0.64
CA PRO A 96 5.87 -6.16 -0.42
C PRO A 96 4.71 -5.23 -0.07
N VAL A 97 5.06 -4.27 0.76
CA VAL A 97 4.20 -3.23 1.29
C VAL A 97 4.81 -1.88 0.93
N ILE A 98 3.98 -0.91 0.57
CA ILE A 98 4.42 0.45 0.26
C ILE A 98 3.68 1.48 1.11
N THR A 99 4.39 2.46 1.66
CA THR A 99 3.75 3.59 2.34
C THR A 99 3.02 4.47 1.32
N ILE A 100 1.76 4.82 1.61
CA ILE A 100 0.93 5.66 0.72
C ILE A 100 0.88 7.10 1.24
N ARG A 101 0.36 7.30 2.45
CA ARG A 101 0.24 8.64 3.06
C ARG A 101 0.05 8.54 4.56
N MET A 102 0.50 9.55 5.31
CA MET A 102 0.19 9.72 6.74
C MET A 102 0.46 8.45 7.59
N GLY A 103 1.50 7.68 7.25
CA GLY A 103 1.84 6.42 7.92
C GLY A 103 0.92 5.23 7.60
N LEU A 104 -0.03 5.38 6.67
CA LEU A 104 -0.84 4.32 6.11
C LEU A 104 -0.10 3.68 4.93
N SER A 105 -0.05 2.35 4.92
CA SER A 105 0.62 1.58 3.88
C SER A 105 -0.37 0.70 3.11
N ALA A 106 0.06 0.22 1.95
CA ALA A 106 -0.69 -0.64 1.07
C ALA A 106 0.02 -1.97 0.87
N LEU A 107 -0.73 -3.06 0.89
CA LEU A 107 -0.25 -4.34 0.41
C LEU A 107 -0.19 -4.32 -1.12
N ILE A 108 0.92 -4.80 -1.70
CA ILE A 108 1.05 -4.89 -3.15
C ILE A 108 0.42 -6.17 -3.67
N CYS A 109 -0.57 -6.09 -4.56
CA CYS A 109 -1.20 -7.28 -5.10
C CYS A 109 -0.22 -8.13 -5.93
N ARG A 110 -0.52 -9.43 -6.07
CA ARG A 110 0.40 -10.39 -6.70
C ARG A 110 0.78 -10.03 -8.14
N SER A 111 -0.16 -9.53 -8.94
CA SER A 111 0.14 -9.12 -10.33
C SER A 111 1.12 -7.96 -10.39
N VAL A 112 0.96 -6.96 -9.52
CA VAL A 112 1.89 -5.83 -9.41
C VAL A 112 3.24 -6.27 -8.85
N TYR A 113 3.23 -7.18 -7.87
CA TYR A 113 4.46 -7.77 -7.35
C TYR A 113 5.29 -8.45 -8.45
N TYR A 114 4.69 -9.29 -9.30
CA TYR A 114 5.44 -9.94 -10.37
C TYR A 114 6.01 -8.93 -11.37
N ARG A 115 5.26 -7.89 -11.72
CA ARG A 115 5.76 -6.79 -12.56
C ARG A 115 6.91 -6.04 -11.88
N LEU A 116 6.84 -5.83 -10.57
CA LEU A 116 7.91 -5.20 -9.81
C LEU A 116 9.20 -6.04 -9.83
N MET A 117 9.08 -7.37 -9.78
CA MET A 117 10.24 -8.28 -9.81
C MET A 117 11.05 -8.17 -11.10
N GLU A 118 10.45 -7.75 -12.22
CA GLU A 118 11.18 -7.50 -13.47
C GLU A 118 12.19 -6.34 -13.35
N PHE A 119 12.02 -5.46 -12.37
CA PHE A 119 12.89 -4.31 -12.10
C PHE A 119 13.85 -4.55 -10.93
N VAL A 120 13.76 -5.71 -10.27
CA VAL A 120 14.63 -6.02 -9.15
C VAL A 120 16.02 -6.36 -9.66
N ILE A 121 17.01 -5.65 -9.12
CA ILE A 121 18.42 -5.89 -9.38
C ILE A 121 19.17 -6.11 -8.07
N GLN A 122 20.36 -6.67 -8.16
CA GLN A 122 21.29 -6.77 -7.04
C GLN A 122 22.20 -5.54 -7.01
N GLU A 123 22.25 -4.85 -5.88
CA GLU A 123 23.22 -3.80 -5.56
C GLU A 123 23.97 -4.20 -4.29
N GLY A 124 25.23 -4.61 -4.44
CA GLY A 124 26.02 -5.16 -3.34
C GLY A 124 25.38 -6.42 -2.74
N GLU A 125 25.05 -6.36 -1.45
CA GLU A 125 24.47 -7.47 -0.68
C GLU A 125 22.92 -7.46 -0.66
N PHE A 126 22.27 -6.62 -1.46
CA PHE A 126 20.81 -6.48 -1.45
C PHE A 126 20.20 -6.63 -2.82
N PHE A 127 19.05 -7.31 -2.88
CA PHE A 127 18.09 -7.22 -3.98
C PHE A 127 17.13 -6.07 -3.74
N GLY A 128 16.89 -5.24 -4.76
CA GLY A 128 16.01 -4.07 -4.63
C GLY A 128 15.69 -3.43 -5.97
N VAL A 129 15.00 -2.30 -5.93
CA VAL A 129 14.59 -1.56 -7.14
C VAL A 129 15.12 -0.13 -7.11
N TRP A 130 15.45 0.40 -8.29
CA TRP A 130 15.71 1.83 -8.44
C TRP A 130 14.40 2.56 -8.72
N SER A 131 14.18 3.68 -8.03
CA SER A 131 13.13 4.63 -8.36
C SER A 131 13.61 6.06 -8.15
N ASN A 132 13.43 6.91 -9.16
CA ASN A 132 13.76 8.34 -9.13
C ASN A 132 15.18 8.64 -8.59
N GLY A 133 16.17 7.87 -9.07
CA GLY A 133 17.58 8.02 -8.68
C GLY A 133 17.93 7.54 -7.26
N LYS A 134 17.06 6.78 -6.59
CA LYS A 134 17.31 6.16 -5.29
C LYS A 134 17.11 4.64 -5.36
N PHE A 135 17.94 3.89 -4.65
CA PHE A 135 17.82 2.44 -4.53
C PHE A 135 17.00 2.06 -3.28
N PHE A 136 16.07 1.13 -3.44
CA PHE A 136 15.19 0.62 -2.38
C PHE A 136 15.43 -0.88 -2.18
N PRO A 137 16.19 -1.29 -1.15
CA PRO A 137 16.42 -2.69 -0.84
C PRO A 137 15.12 -3.38 -0.39
N LEU A 138 14.92 -4.61 -0.84
CA LEU A 138 13.77 -5.45 -0.51
C LEU A 138 14.18 -6.69 0.30
N ALA A 139 15.31 -7.30 -0.03
CA ALA A 139 15.84 -8.48 0.64
C ALA A 139 17.37 -8.53 0.55
N SER A 140 18.01 -9.24 1.46
CA SER A 140 19.43 -9.59 1.34
C SER A 140 19.66 -10.58 0.20
N ALA A 141 20.85 -10.55 -0.41
CA ALA A 141 21.27 -11.42 -1.51
C ALA A 141 21.59 -12.85 -1.09
#